data_AF-A0A0P8Y0H7-F1
#
_entry.id   AF-A0A0P8Y0H7-F1
#
_cell.length_a   1.000
_cell.length_b   1.000
_cell.length_c   1.000
_cell.angle_alpha   90.00
_cell.angle_beta   90.00
_cell.angle_gamma   90.00
#
_symmetry.space_group_name_H-M   'P 1'
#
loop_
_entity.id
_entity.type
_entity.pdbx_description
1 polymer ?
#
loop_
_entity_poly.entity_id
_entity_poly.type
_entity_poly.pdbx_seq_one_letter_code
_entity_poly.pdbx_strand_id
1 'polypeptide(L)'
;MATECVRSHQQLVLLALGTLLLLGRTTIQALECYNCDSAEDKECATRPGQQLEVEECQQTNDVCVTSISAGVTRRGCLARLYPNGYCAAPCDQCNTSLCNRHVYPADRLRCYQCSGSDCIDVTSKPHLLLPCPVYREEDRCYTNVMHLSNTQRGCEYTNLPTTCPHVCLKCNYNGCNNEKTVTESRCLQCTHQRLSPNPDCLRNQQPEEEGDDTPEQCSLSNVTVTQCVNKVMYGHRENCYTHRNTQTEVLQRGCSTTMGFFPTGELSECHGEMCNSQCQDIACAVCNSTADAGCREGRSLVTEKCAAGTTACYSCEQG
;
A
#
# COMPACT_ATOMS: atom_id res chain seq x y z
N MET A 1 47.24 -47.78 -70.27
CA MET A 1 47.35 -46.35 -69.89
C MET A 1 46.02 -45.67 -70.18
N ALA A 2 44.97 -45.93 -69.40
CA ALA A 2 43.63 -45.36 -69.63
C ALA A 2 42.81 -45.28 -68.33
N THR A 3 43.48 -45.11 -67.20
CA THR A 3 42.85 -45.14 -65.86
C THR A 3 43.18 -43.93 -64.98
N GLU A 4 44.02 -43.01 -65.46
CA GLU A 4 44.41 -41.80 -64.68
C GLU A 4 43.66 -40.51 -65.09
N CYS A 5 42.89 -40.52 -66.18
CA CYS A 5 42.25 -39.28 -66.68
C CYS A 5 40.86 -39.00 -66.05
N VAL A 6 40.18 -39.99 -65.45
CA VAL A 6 38.79 -39.82 -64.96
C VAL A 6 38.73 -39.25 -63.54
N ARG A 7 39.80 -39.44 -62.74
CA ARG A 7 39.81 -39.07 -61.32
C ARG A 7 39.97 -37.57 -61.06
N SER A 8 40.54 -36.83 -62.03
CA SER A 8 40.79 -35.38 -61.92
C SER A 8 39.54 -34.52 -62.17
N HIS A 9 38.57 -35.00 -62.95
CA HIS A 9 37.35 -34.23 -63.25
C HIS A 9 36.29 -34.33 -62.14
N GLN A 10 36.19 -35.47 -61.44
CA GLN A 10 35.21 -35.66 -60.37
C GLN A 10 35.54 -34.86 -59.10
N GLN A 11 36.84 -34.67 -58.79
CA GLN A 11 37.27 -33.85 -57.65
C GLN A 11 37.13 -32.34 -57.92
N LEU A 12 37.33 -31.89 -59.16
CA LEU A 12 37.16 -30.48 -59.53
C LEU A 12 35.70 -30.02 -59.48
N VAL A 13 34.75 -30.89 -59.84
CA VAL A 13 33.31 -30.57 -59.85
C VAL A 13 32.73 -30.49 -58.43
N LEU A 14 33.18 -31.35 -57.50
CA LEU A 14 32.77 -31.30 -56.09
C LEU A 14 33.33 -30.08 -55.35
N LEU A 15 34.54 -29.63 -55.69
CA LEU A 15 35.12 -28.39 -55.16
C LEU A 15 34.39 -27.15 -55.71
N ALA A 16 34.02 -27.12 -56.99
CA ALA A 16 33.31 -26.00 -57.61
C ALA A 16 31.84 -25.86 -57.12
N LEU A 17 31.15 -26.98 -56.85
CA LEU A 17 29.79 -26.98 -56.26
C LEU A 17 29.79 -26.68 -54.76
N GLY A 18 30.85 -27.06 -54.03
CA GLY A 18 31.02 -26.73 -52.61
C GLY A 18 31.36 -25.24 -52.36
N THR A 19 32.08 -24.60 -53.29
CA THR A 19 32.42 -23.17 -53.18
C THR A 19 31.30 -22.22 -53.62
N LEU A 20 30.34 -22.68 -54.43
CA LEU A 20 29.18 -21.86 -54.84
C LEU A 20 28.08 -21.80 -53.76
N LEU A 21 28.11 -22.71 -52.77
CA LEU A 21 27.20 -22.70 -51.61
C LEU A 21 27.76 -21.93 -50.39
N LEU A 22 28.99 -21.43 -50.47
CA LEU A 22 29.66 -20.65 -49.42
C LEU A 22 29.83 -19.16 -49.77
N LEU A 23 29.22 -18.70 -50.88
CA LEU A 23 29.01 -17.26 -51.10
C LEU A 23 27.93 -16.78 -50.14
N GLY A 24 28.37 -16.43 -48.93
CA GLY A 24 27.80 -15.46 -48.02
C GLY A 24 26.28 -15.33 -48.09
N ARG A 25 25.57 -16.11 -47.29
CA ARG A 25 24.40 -15.56 -46.60
C ARG A 25 24.92 -14.50 -45.63
N THR A 26 25.33 -13.35 -46.13
CA THR A 26 25.30 -12.12 -45.35
C THR A 26 23.84 -11.85 -45.12
N THR A 27 23.28 -12.41 -44.05
CA THR A 27 22.04 -11.88 -43.50
C THR A 27 22.37 -10.45 -43.11
N ILE A 28 22.04 -9.50 -43.98
CA ILE A 28 21.92 -8.09 -43.59
C ILE A 28 20.78 -8.12 -42.57
N GLN A 29 21.12 -8.20 -41.28
CA GLN A 29 20.12 -7.99 -40.25
C GLN A 29 19.70 -6.54 -40.39
N ALA A 30 18.49 -6.33 -40.89
CA ALA A 30 17.88 -5.03 -40.86
C ALA A 30 17.73 -4.59 -39.40
N LEU A 31 18.01 -3.32 -39.14
CA LEU A 31 17.87 -2.76 -37.80
C LEU A 31 16.38 -2.65 -37.48
N GLU A 32 15.96 -3.25 -36.37
CA GLU A 32 14.58 -3.14 -35.88
C GLU A 32 14.54 -2.23 -34.66
N CYS A 33 13.56 -1.33 -34.57
CA CYS A 33 13.41 -0.42 -33.44
C CYS A 33 11.98 -0.49 -32.89
N TYR A 34 11.81 -0.27 -31.58
CA TYR A 34 10.49 0.02 -31.06
C TYR A 34 9.98 1.34 -31.64
N ASN A 35 8.73 1.36 -32.07
CA ASN A 35 8.03 2.50 -32.65
C ASN A 35 6.79 2.81 -31.81
N CYS A 36 6.76 3.98 -31.18
CA CYS A 36 5.58 4.43 -30.43
C CYS A 36 5.65 5.92 -30.11
N ASP A 37 4.48 6.49 -29.78
CA ASP A 37 4.32 7.84 -29.25
C ASP A 37 3.51 7.79 -27.93
N SER A 38 4.06 8.34 -26.85
CA SER A 38 3.40 8.30 -25.53
C SER A 38 2.17 9.20 -25.40
N ALA A 39 1.88 10.04 -26.41
CA ALA A 39 0.62 10.76 -26.50
C ALA A 39 -0.53 9.87 -26.99
N GLU A 40 -0.22 8.83 -27.78
CA GLU A 40 -1.17 7.85 -28.29
C GLU A 40 -1.26 6.63 -27.36
N ASP A 41 -0.11 6.13 -26.92
CA ASP A 41 0.00 5.00 -25.99
C ASP A 41 1.00 5.27 -24.87
N LYS A 42 0.47 5.47 -23.65
CA LYS A 42 1.27 5.74 -22.45
C LYS A 42 2.31 4.65 -22.17
N GLU A 43 2.09 3.40 -22.61
CA GLU A 43 3.02 2.29 -22.44
C GLU A 43 4.37 2.55 -23.12
N CYS A 44 4.40 3.40 -24.16
CA CYS A 44 5.63 3.89 -24.79
C CYS A 44 6.62 4.52 -23.78
N ALA A 45 6.09 5.17 -22.75
CA ALA A 45 6.83 5.79 -21.67
C ALA A 45 6.90 4.92 -20.40
N THR A 46 5.81 4.21 -20.06
CA THR A 46 5.68 3.51 -18.77
C THR A 46 6.18 2.07 -18.79
N ARG A 47 6.06 1.35 -19.91
CA ARG A 47 6.45 -0.06 -20.06
C ARG A 47 7.19 -0.31 -21.37
N PRO A 48 8.36 0.33 -21.56
CA PRO A 48 9.09 0.16 -22.80
C PRO A 48 9.56 -1.29 -22.98
N GLY A 49 9.41 -1.80 -24.20
CA GLY A 49 9.78 -3.15 -24.58
C GLY A 49 8.72 -4.23 -24.37
N GLN A 50 7.58 -3.91 -23.75
CA GLN A 50 6.43 -4.81 -23.65
C GLN A 50 5.29 -4.29 -24.52
N GLN A 51 4.81 -5.11 -25.46
CA GLN A 51 3.61 -4.82 -26.26
C GLN A 51 3.70 -3.54 -27.13
N LEU A 52 4.90 -3.02 -27.35
CA LEU A 52 5.12 -1.90 -28.29
C LEU A 52 5.26 -2.41 -29.71
N GLU A 53 4.80 -1.59 -30.67
CA GLU A 53 5.03 -1.85 -32.08
C GLU A 53 6.54 -1.80 -32.42
N VAL A 54 6.93 -2.58 -33.41
CA VAL A 54 8.30 -2.66 -33.92
C VAL A 54 8.28 -2.27 -35.39
N GLU A 55 9.29 -1.50 -35.81
CA GLU A 55 9.52 -1.15 -37.20
C GLU A 55 10.90 -1.57 -37.68
N GLU A 56 11.03 -1.78 -38.99
CA GLU A 56 12.30 -2.06 -39.67
C GLU A 56 12.85 -0.77 -40.31
N CYS A 57 14.06 -0.37 -39.90
CA CYS A 57 14.69 0.85 -40.41
C CYS A 57 15.20 0.65 -41.85
N GLN A 58 14.72 1.52 -42.75
CA GLN A 58 14.96 1.39 -44.19
C GLN A 58 16.32 1.95 -44.64
N GLN A 59 16.92 2.88 -43.90
CA GLN A 59 18.19 3.50 -44.27
C GLN A 59 19.38 2.66 -43.82
N THR A 60 20.40 2.58 -44.67
CA THR A 60 21.68 1.95 -44.29
C THR A 60 22.36 2.78 -43.21
N ASN A 61 22.79 2.13 -42.12
CA ASN A 61 23.37 2.77 -40.93
C ASN A 61 22.41 3.69 -40.15
N ASP A 62 21.09 3.48 -40.26
CA ASP A 62 20.13 4.10 -39.35
C ASP A 62 20.38 3.66 -37.89
N VAL A 63 19.77 4.36 -36.94
CA VAL A 63 19.87 4.07 -35.51
C VAL A 63 18.50 4.15 -34.85
N CYS A 64 18.30 3.40 -33.78
CA CYS A 64 17.10 3.55 -32.96
C CYS A 64 17.24 4.78 -32.07
N VAL A 65 16.13 5.46 -31.87
CA VAL A 65 16.03 6.68 -31.08
C VAL A 65 14.98 6.51 -29.98
N THR A 66 15.26 7.07 -28.82
CA THR A 66 14.25 7.46 -27.83
C THR A 66 14.40 8.95 -27.58
N SER A 67 13.37 9.74 -27.87
CA SER A 67 13.40 11.19 -27.67
C SER A 67 12.25 11.66 -26.83
N ILE A 68 12.43 12.83 -26.20
CA ILE A 68 11.37 13.49 -25.44
C ILE A 68 11.15 14.89 -25.99
N SER A 69 9.90 15.23 -26.24
CA SER A 69 9.50 16.56 -26.71
C SER A 69 8.21 16.96 -26.03
N ALA A 70 8.21 18.11 -25.34
CA ALA A 70 7.08 18.56 -24.51
C ALA A 70 6.59 17.49 -23.50
N GLY A 71 7.52 16.69 -22.95
CA GLY A 71 7.23 15.60 -22.01
C GLY A 71 6.72 14.31 -22.63
N VAL A 72 6.43 14.29 -23.94
CA VAL A 72 6.01 13.11 -24.71
C VAL A 72 7.24 12.32 -25.13
N THR A 73 7.22 11.00 -24.92
CA THR A 73 8.27 10.07 -25.33
C THR A 73 7.96 9.49 -26.70
N ARG A 74 8.94 9.54 -27.61
CA ARG A 74 8.85 8.94 -28.94
C ARG A 74 9.97 7.94 -29.14
N ARG A 75 9.65 6.82 -29.76
CA ARG A 75 10.61 5.76 -30.12
C ARG A 75 10.48 5.44 -31.60
N GLY A 76 11.59 5.15 -32.25
CA GLY A 76 11.61 4.75 -33.66
C GLY A 76 12.99 4.87 -34.28
N CYS A 77 13.07 4.66 -35.58
CA CYS A 77 14.25 4.89 -36.40
C CYS A 77 14.54 6.40 -36.53
N LEU A 78 15.82 6.80 -36.47
CA LEU A 78 16.24 8.20 -36.56
C LEU A 78 15.77 8.85 -37.85
N ALA A 79 15.98 8.18 -38.99
CA ALA A 79 15.63 8.71 -40.30
C ALA A 79 14.13 9.02 -40.46
N ARG A 80 13.26 8.28 -39.76
CA ARG A 80 11.81 8.48 -39.81
C ARG A 80 11.36 9.58 -38.86
N LEU A 81 11.83 9.56 -37.61
CA LEU A 81 11.44 10.56 -36.60
C LEU A 81 12.08 11.93 -36.86
N TYR A 82 13.30 11.95 -37.37
CA TYR A 82 14.11 13.14 -37.63
C TYR A 82 14.76 13.04 -39.01
N PRO A 83 14.03 13.36 -40.10
CA PRO A 83 14.56 13.23 -41.48
C PRO A 83 15.80 14.07 -41.78
N ASN A 84 16.07 15.10 -40.97
CA ASN A 84 17.28 15.91 -41.03
C ASN A 84 18.48 15.28 -40.29
N GLY A 85 18.30 14.10 -39.69
CA GLY A 85 19.29 13.39 -38.87
C GLY A 85 19.56 14.05 -37.51
N TYR A 86 18.86 15.14 -37.17
CA TYR A 86 19.11 15.91 -35.96
C TYR A 86 18.06 15.63 -34.89
N CYS A 87 18.47 14.90 -33.85
CA CYS A 87 17.67 14.64 -32.68
C CYS A 87 18.11 15.53 -31.51
N ALA A 88 17.32 16.56 -31.20
CA ALA A 88 17.62 17.49 -30.11
C ALA A 88 17.44 16.82 -28.73
N ALA A 89 18.32 17.10 -27.78
CA ALA A 89 18.21 16.61 -26.41
C ALA A 89 16.90 17.11 -25.75
N PRO A 90 16.22 16.29 -24.92
CA PRO A 90 16.60 14.94 -24.47
C PRO A 90 16.35 13.88 -25.56
N CYS A 91 17.42 13.25 -26.03
CA CYS A 91 17.42 12.21 -27.03
C CYS A 91 18.54 11.20 -26.77
N ASP A 92 18.22 9.92 -26.86
CA ASP A 92 19.15 8.80 -26.76
C ASP A 92 19.12 7.97 -28.05
N GLN A 93 20.29 7.47 -28.44
CA GLN A 93 20.48 6.76 -29.71
C GLN A 93 21.26 5.47 -29.49
N CYS A 94 20.88 4.41 -30.19
CA CYS A 94 21.56 3.12 -30.12
C CYS A 94 21.46 2.37 -31.45
N ASN A 95 22.43 1.49 -31.72
CA ASN A 95 22.67 0.91 -33.05
C ASN A 95 22.50 -0.62 -33.13
N THR A 96 21.80 -1.21 -32.16
CA THR A 96 21.47 -2.64 -32.15
C THR A 96 19.95 -2.83 -32.19
N SER A 97 19.46 -3.94 -32.75
CA SER A 97 18.01 -4.15 -32.86
C SER A 97 17.33 -4.16 -31.49
N LEU A 98 16.20 -3.47 -31.39
CA LEU A 98 15.34 -3.34 -30.21
C LEU A 98 16.06 -2.73 -28.98
N CYS A 99 17.13 -1.95 -29.21
CA CYS A 99 17.93 -1.36 -28.14
C CYS A 99 17.21 -0.22 -27.40
N ASN A 100 16.29 0.47 -28.08
CA ASN A 100 15.50 1.58 -27.54
C ASN A 100 14.35 1.10 -26.64
N ARG A 101 14.62 0.14 -25.75
CA ARG A 101 13.64 -0.54 -24.88
C ARG A 101 13.66 -0.08 -23.43
N HIS A 102 14.56 0.84 -23.08
CA HIS A 102 14.77 1.28 -21.70
C HIS A 102 13.89 2.49 -21.36
N VAL A 103 13.56 2.66 -20.08
CA VAL A 103 12.92 3.88 -19.59
C VAL A 103 13.88 5.05 -19.81
N TYR A 104 13.38 6.11 -20.43
CA TYR A 104 14.15 7.30 -20.76
C TYR A 104 13.43 8.56 -20.24
N PRO A 105 14.16 9.48 -19.58
CA PRO A 105 15.54 9.33 -19.09
C PRO A 105 15.62 8.26 -17.99
N ALA A 106 16.82 7.79 -17.65
CA ALA A 106 17.01 6.67 -16.72
C ALA A 106 16.51 6.97 -15.29
N ASP A 107 16.58 8.25 -14.90
CA ASP A 107 16.16 8.83 -13.62
C ASP A 107 14.71 9.33 -13.63
N ARG A 108 13.95 9.05 -14.69
CA ARG A 108 12.52 9.40 -14.78
C ARG A 108 11.75 8.93 -13.55
N LEU A 109 11.10 9.88 -12.88
CA LEU A 109 10.32 9.65 -11.66
C LEU A 109 9.33 8.49 -11.83
N ARG A 110 9.33 7.59 -10.86
CA ARG A 110 8.40 6.46 -10.77
C ARG A 110 7.47 6.64 -9.59
N CYS A 111 6.18 6.55 -9.86
CA CYS A 111 5.13 6.67 -8.85
C CYS A 111 4.23 5.44 -8.90
N TYR A 112 3.62 5.09 -7.78
CA TYR A 112 2.46 4.22 -7.81
C TYR A 112 1.33 4.92 -8.56
N GLN A 113 0.80 4.28 -9.60
CA GLN A 113 -0.23 4.83 -10.48
C GLN A 113 -1.43 3.90 -10.52
N CYS A 114 -2.52 4.28 -9.86
CA CYS A 114 -3.74 3.47 -9.80
C CYS A 114 -4.92 4.28 -9.22
N SER A 115 -6.15 3.76 -9.32
CA SER A 115 -7.33 4.28 -8.61
C SER A 115 -8.18 3.15 -8.01
N GLY A 116 -8.91 3.45 -6.93
CA GLY A 116 -9.89 2.53 -6.31
C GLY A 116 -9.41 1.91 -5.00
N SER A 117 -10.07 0.82 -4.60
CA SER A 117 -9.74 0.08 -3.37
C SER A 117 -8.37 -0.58 -3.44
N ASP A 118 -7.97 -0.99 -4.64
CA ASP A 118 -6.69 -1.61 -4.89
C ASP A 118 -5.48 -0.68 -4.65
N CYS A 119 -5.72 0.62 -4.51
CA CYS A 119 -4.70 1.62 -4.25
C CYS A 119 -4.52 1.99 -2.79
N ILE A 120 -5.35 1.42 -1.91
CA ILE A 120 -5.26 1.68 -0.47
C ILE A 120 -3.91 1.17 0.05
N ASP A 121 -3.55 -0.04 -0.36
CA ASP A 121 -2.28 -0.67 -0.04
C ASP A 121 -1.61 -1.16 -1.33
N VAL A 122 -0.45 -0.58 -1.61
CA VAL A 122 0.35 -0.86 -2.82
C VAL A 122 1.65 -1.59 -2.51
N THR A 123 1.91 -1.92 -1.23
CA THR A 123 3.16 -2.55 -0.78
C THR A 123 3.42 -3.89 -1.47
N SER A 124 2.36 -4.67 -1.74
CA SER A 124 2.41 -5.95 -2.46
C SER A 124 2.21 -5.81 -3.98
N LYS A 125 2.17 -4.58 -4.52
CA LYS A 125 1.81 -4.30 -5.92
C LYS A 125 2.89 -3.55 -6.69
N PRO A 126 4.12 -4.10 -6.81
CA PRO A 126 5.22 -3.43 -7.49
C PRO A 126 4.96 -3.14 -8.98
N HIS A 127 4.05 -3.89 -9.62
CA HIS A 127 3.64 -3.66 -11.02
C HIS A 127 2.88 -2.33 -11.24
N LEU A 128 2.42 -1.69 -10.16
CA LEU A 128 1.78 -0.37 -10.19
C LEU A 128 2.79 0.78 -10.06
N LEU A 129 4.05 0.48 -9.71
CA LEU A 129 5.13 1.46 -9.66
C LEU A 129 5.67 1.69 -11.07
N LEU A 130 5.12 2.70 -11.74
CA LEU A 130 5.37 2.99 -13.15
C LEU A 130 6.07 4.35 -13.32
N PRO A 131 6.94 4.51 -14.34
CA PRO A 131 7.44 5.83 -14.74
C PRO A 131 6.28 6.80 -15.03
N CYS A 132 6.45 8.09 -14.73
CA CYS A 132 5.42 9.09 -15.05
C CYS A 132 5.21 9.20 -16.56
N PRO A 133 3.98 9.03 -17.09
CA PRO A 133 3.73 9.00 -18.54
C PRO A 133 4.18 10.26 -19.28
N VAL A 134 4.10 11.42 -18.64
CA VAL A 134 4.67 12.68 -19.14
C VAL A 134 5.95 12.98 -18.36
N TYR A 135 7.06 13.18 -19.07
CA TYR A 135 8.33 13.52 -18.44
C TYR A 135 8.38 15.00 -18.05
N ARG A 136 8.71 15.26 -16.79
CA ARG A 136 9.07 16.58 -16.27
C ARG A 136 10.08 16.36 -15.14
N GLU A 137 11.18 17.11 -15.17
CA GLU A 137 12.30 16.96 -14.21
C GLU A 137 11.83 17.18 -12.76
N GLU A 138 10.98 18.17 -12.55
CA GLU A 138 10.40 18.53 -11.25
C GLU A 138 8.98 17.96 -11.04
N ASP A 139 8.66 16.80 -11.63
CA ASP A 139 7.38 16.13 -11.35
C ASP A 139 7.33 15.60 -9.91
N ARG A 140 6.12 15.34 -9.41
CA ARG A 140 5.91 14.80 -8.06
C ARG A 140 4.90 13.67 -8.11
N CYS A 141 5.08 12.66 -7.27
CA CYS A 141 4.03 11.69 -7.02
C CYS A 141 2.96 12.33 -6.13
N TYR A 142 1.71 11.93 -6.32
CA TYR A 142 0.62 12.29 -5.41
C TYR A 142 -0.11 11.07 -4.86
N THR A 143 -0.73 11.27 -3.70
CA THR A 143 -1.72 10.37 -3.09
C THR A 143 -2.96 11.19 -2.73
N ASN A 144 -4.10 10.81 -3.28
CA ASN A 144 -5.41 11.42 -3.04
C ASN A 144 -6.33 10.40 -2.35
N VAL A 145 -6.69 10.67 -1.09
CA VAL A 145 -7.64 9.82 -0.34
C VAL A 145 -9.03 10.41 -0.51
N MET A 146 -9.82 9.82 -1.40
CA MET A 146 -11.18 10.30 -1.68
C MET A 146 -12.19 9.76 -0.68
N HIS A 147 -12.08 8.47 -0.35
CA HIS A 147 -12.93 7.75 0.60
C HIS A 147 -12.18 6.59 1.25
N LEU A 148 -12.77 5.97 2.29
CA LEU A 148 -12.22 4.78 2.98
C LEU A 148 -11.98 3.59 2.05
N SER A 149 -12.66 3.54 0.91
CA SER A 149 -12.54 2.48 -0.09
C SER A 149 -11.90 2.94 -1.40
N ASN A 150 -11.48 4.20 -1.48
CA ASN A 150 -11.02 4.77 -2.75
C ASN A 150 -9.85 5.73 -2.56
N THR A 151 -8.68 5.27 -3.02
CA THR A 151 -7.46 6.06 -3.11
C THR A 151 -7.06 6.19 -4.57
N GLN A 152 -6.58 7.36 -4.95
CA GLN A 152 -5.99 7.59 -6.26
C GLN A 152 -4.53 8.01 -6.08
N ARG A 153 -3.65 7.38 -6.87
CA ARG A 153 -2.22 7.68 -6.88
C ARG A 153 -1.77 7.95 -8.31
N GLY A 154 -0.83 8.86 -8.48
CA GLY A 154 -0.35 9.21 -9.81
C GLY A 154 0.82 10.19 -9.79
N CYS A 155 1.07 10.75 -10.97
CA CYS A 155 2.06 11.80 -11.16
C CYS A 155 1.34 13.14 -11.31
N GLU A 156 1.80 14.15 -10.59
CA GLU A 156 1.15 15.44 -10.50
C GLU A 156 0.97 16.07 -11.89
N TYR A 157 2.01 16.08 -12.71
CA TYR A 157 1.90 16.73 -14.00
C TYR A 157 1.03 15.96 -14.99
N THR A 158 0.94 14.63 -14.84
CA THR A 158 0.21 13.77 -15.78
C THR A 158 -1.29 13.72 -15.49
N ASN A 159 -1.67 13.52 -14.23
CA ASN A 159 -3.04 13.14 -13.89
C ASN A 159 -3.49 13.62 -12.50
N LEU A 160 -3.07 14.82 -12.07
CA LEU A 160 -3.56 15.40 -10.82
C LEU A 160 -5.07 15.71 -10.90
N PRO A 161 -5.90 15.12 -10.02
CA PRO A 161 -7.32 15.43 -10.00
C PRO A 161 -7.58 16.86 -9.49
N THR A 162 -8.68 17.48 -9.90
CA THR A 162 -9.06 18.85 -9.48
C THR A 162 -9.35 18.96 -7.98
N THR A 163 -9.67 17.86 -7.32
CA THR A 163 -9.87 17.77 -5.86
C THR A 163 -8.56 17.78 -5.07
N CYS A 164 -7.43 17.56 -5.74
CA CYS A 164 -6.13 17.33 -5.13
C CYS A 164 -5.39 18.55 -4.57
N PRO A 165 -5.55 19.79 -5.10
CA PRO A 165 -4.85 20.96 -4.57
C PRO A 165 -5.10 21.26 -3.09
N HIS A 166 -6.16 20.70 -2.49
CA HIS A 166 -6.53 20.92 -1.09
C HIS A 166 -6.36 19.70 -0.16
N VAL A 167 -6.21 18.48 -0.69
CA VAL A 167 -6.36 17.23 0.10
C VAL A 167 -5.26 16.19 -0.19
N CYS A 168 -4.35 16.45 -1.15
CA CYS A 168 -3.36 15.46 -1.54
C CYS A 168 -2.00 15.63 -0.89
N LEU A 169 -1.39 14.47 -0.63
CA LEU A 169 0.01 14.36 -0.24
C LEU A 169 0.86 14.30 -1.50
N LYS A 170 1.98 15.02 -1.50
CA LYS A 170 2.92 15.07 -2.62
C LYS A 170 4.34 14.78 -2.13
N CYS A 171 5.10 14.11 -2.96
CA CYS A 171 6.50 13.75 -2.70
C CYS A 171 7.26 13.58 -4.01
N ASN A 172 8.58 13.69 -3.98
CA ASN A 172 9.42 13.87 -5.18
C ASN A 172 10.56 12.85 -5.30
N TYR A 173 10.35 11.61 -4.84
CA TYR A 173 11.31 10.51 -5.03
C TYR A 173 10.61 9.22 -5.47
N ASN A 174 11.36 8.29 -6.04
CA ASN A 174 10.81 7.06 -6.60
C ASN A 174 10.01 6.26 -5.57
N GLY A 175 8.75 5.97 -5.89
CA GLY A 175 7.86 5.16 -5.06
C GLY A 175 7.46 5.79 -3.73
N CYS A 176 7.67 7.10 -3.55
CA CYS A 176 7.38 7.81 -2.30
C CYS A 176 5.91 7.78 -1.88
N ASN A 177 5.01 7.58 -2.84
CA ASN A 177 3.58 7.46 -2.62
C ASN A 177 3.18 6.00 -2.36
N ASN A 178 3.89 5.28 -1.50
CA ASN A 178 3.62 3.88 -1.15
C ASN A 178 2.87 3.69 0.17
N GLU A 179 2.79 4.73 1.00
CA GLU A 179 2.17 4.67 2.32
C GLU A 179 0.71 4.21 2.26
N LYS A 180 0.31 3.35 3.20
CA LYS A 180 -1.06 2.82 3.28
C LYS A 180 -2.03 3.94 3.63
N THR A 181 -3.05 4.15 2.80
CA THR A 181 -3.93 5.32 2.96
C THR A 181 -5.09 5.11 3.93
N VAL A 182 -5.39 3.86 4.27
CA VAL A 182 -6.40 3.51 5.26
C VAL A 182 -5.82 2.46 6.17
N THR A 183 -5.68 2.82 7.44
CA THR A 183 -5.25 1.89 8.51
C THR A 183 -6.46 1.50 9.34
N GLU A 184 -6.34 0.40 10.07
CA GLU A 184 -7.36 -0.03 11.00
C GLU A 184 -6.78 0.10 12.40
N SER A 185 -7.57 0.68 13.30
CA SER A 185 -7.26 0.73 14.73
C SER A 185 -8.34 0.02 15.53
N ARG A 186 -7.96 -0.89 16.42
CA ARG A 186 -8.90 -1.63 17.26
C ARG A 186 -9.08 -0.95 18.61
N CYS A 187 -10.31 -0.90 19.08
CA CYS A 187 -10.64 -0.41 20.42
C CYS A 187 -11.46 -1.45 21.18
N LEU A 188 -11.32 -1.46 22.49
CA LEU A 188 -12.21 -2.22 23.35
C LEU A 188 -13.61 -1.65 23.26
N GLN A 189 -14.60 -2.53 23.03
CA GLN A 189 -16.02 -2.17 23.03
C GLN A 189 -16.75 -2.93 24.12
N CYS A 190 -17.34 -2.21 25.07
CA CYS A 190 -18.13 -2.82 26.12
C CYS A 190 -18.98 -1.77 26.83
N THR A 191 -20.00 -2.25 27.54
CA THR A 191 -20.85 -1.41 28.38
C THR A 191 -21.08 -2.11 29.72
N HIS A 192 -20.83 -1.40 30.82
CA HIS A 192 -21.21 -1.76 32.17
C HIS A 192 -22.33 -0.83 32.64
N GLN A 193 -23.39 -1.38 33.23
CA GLN A 193 -24.46 -0.61 33.88
C GLN A 193 -24.96 -1.37 35.11
N ARG A 194 -25.46 -0.65 36.11
CA ARG A 194 -26.02 -1.24 37.35
C ARG A 194 -27.05 -2.35 37.11
N LEU A 195 -27.93 -2.18 36.11
CA LEU A 195 -29.00 -3.14 35.80
C LEU A 195 -28.53 -4.31 34.90
N SER A 196 -27.37 -4.17 34.27
CA SER A 196 -26.77 -5.19 33.41
C SER A 196 -25.25 -5.18 33.63
N PRO A 197 -24.77 -5.68 34.78
CA PRO A 197 -23.37 -5.55 35.16
C PRO A 197 -22.47 -6.32 34.18
N ASN A 198 -21.47 -5.63 33.66
CA ASN A 198 -20.39 -6.25 32.90
C ASN A 198 -19.07 -6.01 33.64
N PRO A 199 -18.62 -6.93 34.50
CA PRO A 199 -17.38 -6.78 35.25
C PRO A 199 -16.15 -6.76 34.33
N ASP A 200 -16.22 -7.40 33.16
CA ASP A 200 -15.12 -7.43 32.19
C ASP A 200 -14.93 -6.07 31.50
N CYS A 201 -15.96 -5.23 31.46
CA CYS A 201 -15.78 -3.86 30.97
C CYS A 201 -15.01 -2.97 31.95
N LEU A 202 -14.92 -3.37 33.23
CA LEU A 202 -14.26 -2.61 34.29
C LEU A 202 -12.78 -2.99 34.48
N ARG A 203 -12.31 -4.12 33.93
CA ARG A 203 -10.92 -4.60 34.06
C ARG A 203 -10.06 -4.21 32.84
N ASN A 204 -8.73 -4.38 32.95
CA ASN A 204 -7.79 -4.16 31.85
C ASN A 204 -7.85 -5.29 30.82
N GLN A 205 -7.30 -5.06 29.64
CA GLN A 205 -7.37 -5.96 28.48
C GLN A 205 -6.00 -6.15 27.85
N GLN A 206 -4.93 -6.04 28.65
CA GLN A 206 -3.59 -6.20 28.13
C GLN A 206 -3.29 -7.70 27.97
N PRO A 207 -2.71 -8.13 26.83
CA PRO A 207 -2.21 -9.49 26.70
C PRO A 207 -1.08 -9.71 27.72
N GLU A 208 -0.97 -10.95 28.21
CA GLU A 208 0.21 -11.42 28.93
C GLU A 208 1.45 -11.20 28.05
N GLU A 209 2.32 -10.26 28.41
CA GLU A 209 3.70 -10.28 27.93
C GLU A 209 4.46 -11.31 28.76
N GLU A 210 4.95 -12.36 28.11
CA GLU A 210 5.83 -13.35 28.74
C GLU A 210 7.12 -12.65 29.21
N GLY A 211 7.25 -12.41 30.53
CA GLY A 211 8.56 -12.23 31.15
C GLY A 211 8.78 -11.07 32.11
N ASP A 212 7.78 -10.53 32.80
CA ASP A 212 8.00 -9.57 33.89
C ASP A 212 7.25 -9.97 35.17
N ASP A 213 8.00 -10.11 36.28
CA ASP A 213 7.51 -10.43 37.64
C ASP A 213 6.78 -9.22 38.27
N THR A 214 5.95 -8.51 37.50
CA THR A 214 5.09 -7.43 38.01
C THR A 214 3.68 -7.96 38.29
N PRO A 215 3.09 -7.67 39.47
CA PRO A 215 1.81 -8.25 39.86
C PRO A 215 0.70 -7.84 38.87
N GLU A 216 0.10 -8.85 38.26
CA GLU A 216 -0.99 -8.79 37.27
C GLU A 216 -2.02 -7.70 37.56
N GLN A 217 -1.95 -6.58 36.82
CA GLN A 217 -3.00 -5.58 36.87
C GLN A 217 -4.01 -5.80 35.74
N CYS A 218 -4.96 -6.68 36.08
CA CYS A 218 -6.26 -6.85 35.46
C CYS A 218 -6.26 -7.44 34.02
N SER A 219 -5.59 -8.57 33.74
CA SER A 219 -5.71 -9.22 32.42
C SER A 219 -7.10 -9.84 32.21
N LEU A 220 -7.68 -9.66 31.02
CA LEU A 220 -8.92 -10.31 30.62
C LEU A 220 -8.66 -11.34 29.52
N SER A 221 -9.45 -12.42 29.54
CA SER A 221 -9.44 -13.42 28.48
C SER A 221 -10.09 -12.84 27.22
N ASN A 222 -9.49 -13.09 26.05
CA ASN A 222 -9.98 -12.69 24.72
C ASN A 222 -11.42 -13.18 24.39
N VAL A 223 -12.03 -13.99 25.25
CA VAL A 223 -13.33 -14.64 25.04
C VAL A 223 -14.52 -13.74 25.41
N THR A 224 -14.38 -12.79 26.35
CA THR A 224 -15.55 -12.08 26.93
C THR A 224 -15.76 -10.65 26.48
N VAL A 225 -14.84 -10.04 25.73
CA VAL A 225 -14.98 -8.63 25.32
C VAL A 225 -14.98 -8.43 23.82
N THR A 226 -15.92 -7.61 23.36
CA THR A 226 -16.07 -7.26 21.96
C THR A 226 -15.12 -6.12 21.59
N GLN A 227 -14.67 -6.13 20.34
CA GLN A 227 -13.81 -5.10 19.78
C GLN A 227 -14.53 -4.38 18.66
N CYS A 228 -14.29 -3.08 18.54
CA CYS A 228 -14.66 -2.32 17.36
C CYS A 228 -13.40 -1.93 16.57
N VAL A 229 -13.59 -1.61 15.29
CA VAL A 229 -12.51 -1.22 14.39
C VAL A 229 -12.79 0.18 13.85
N ASN A 230 -11.90 1.12 14.15
CA ASN A 230 -11.82 2.40 13.48
C ASN A 230 -11.08 2.22 12.15
N LYS A 231 -11.66 2.70 11.05
CA LYS A 231 -10.95 2.83 9.78
C LYS A 231 -10.40 4.24 9.69
N VAL A 232 -9.08 4.35 9.74
CA VAL A 232 -8.34 5.61 9.84
C VAL A 232 -7.79 6.00 8.49
N MET A 233 -8.33 7.08 7.92
CA MET A 233 -7.73 7.68 6.73
C MET A 233 -6.37 8.27 7.06
N TYR A 234 -5.44 8.19 6.12
CA TYR A 234 -4.13 8.80 6.28
C TYR A 234 -4.25 10.31 6.51
N GLY A 235 -3.61 10.81 7.56
CA GLY A 235 -3.73 12.20 8.01
C GLY A 235 -4.94 12.49 8.90
N HIS A 236 -5.87 11.55 9.05
CA HIS A 236 -6.95 11.61 10.04
C HIS A 236 -6.58 10.84 11.31
N ARG A 237 -7.30 11.14 12.41
CA ARG A 237 -7.16 10.46 13.69
C ARG A 237 -8.53 10.07 14.21
N GLU A 238 -8.75 8.78 14.31
CA GLU A 238 -9.87 8.17 15.00
C GLU A 238 -9.37 7.66 16.35
N ASN A 239 -10.25 7.71 17.34
CA ASN A 239 -9.88 7.54 18.73
C ASN A 239 -10.65 6.35 19.31
N CYS A 240 -10.07 5.70 20.31
CA CYS A 240 -10.85 4.90 21.22
C CYS A 240 -11.37 5.84 22.32
N TYR A 241 -12.61 5.63 22.77
CA TYR A 241 -13.19 6.38 23.87
C TYR A 241 -13.47 5.49 25.08
N THR A 242 -13.44 6.12 26.25
CA THR A 242 -14.02 5.61 27.50
C THR A 242 -14.88 6.70 28.11
N HIS A 243 -16.18 6.47 28.18
CA HIS A 243 -17.16 7.31 28.86
C HIS A 243 -17.49 6.70 30.22
N ARG A 244 -17.47 7.52 31.27
CA ARG A 244 -17.74 7.14 32.66
C ARG A 244 -18.74 8.11 33.26
N ASN A 245 -19.87 7.61 33.72
CA ASN A 245 -20.84 8.38 34.49
C ASN A 245 -21.03 7.74 35.87
N THR A 246 -20.50 8.40 36.91
CA THR A 246 -20.57 7.91 38.29
C THR A 246 -21.96 8.08 38.93
N GLN A 247 -22.78 8.99 38.42
CA GLN A 247 -24.15 9.20 38.93
C GLN A 247 -25.10 8.08 38.48
N THR A 248 -24.90 7.59 37.25
CA THR A 248 -25.72 6.52 36.67
C THR A 248 -25.05 5.15 36.70
N GLU A 249 -23.81 5.07 37.21
CA GLU A 249 -22.98 3.87 37.25
C GLU A 249 -22.83 3.22 35.85
N VAL A 250 -22.63 4.07 34.84
CA VAL A 250 -22.40 3.64 33.46
C VAL A 250 -20.93 3.80 33.10
N LEU A 251 -20.33 2.74 32.57
CA LEU A 251 -19.06 2.80 31.87
C LEU A 251 -19.29 2.28 30.45
N GLN A 252 -18.88 3.04 29.44
CA GLN A 252 -18.98 2.63 28.04
C GLN A 252 -17.65 2.87 27.33
N ARG A 253 -17.22 1.88 26.56
CA ARG A 253 -16.00 1.91 25.76
C ARG A 253 -16.30 1.60 24.31
N GLY A 254 -15.54 2.20 23.41
CA GLY A 254 -15.67 1.88 21.99
C GLY A 254 -14.85 2.79 21.09
N CYS A 255 -15.26 2.81 19.84
CA CYS A 255 -14.63 3.53 18.75
C CYS A 255 -15.29 4.90 18.57
N SER A 256 -14.51 5.94 18.30
CA SER A 256 -15.03 7.29 18.04
C SER A 256 -16.05 7.30 16.90
N THR A 257 -15.91 6.39 15.93
CA THR A 257 -16.84 6.20 14.80
C THR A 257 -18.24 5.73 15.20
N THR A 258 -18.38 5.07 16.35
CA THR A 258 -19.66 4.58 16.90
C THR A 258 -20.01 5.26 18.24
N MET A 259 -19.32 6.34 18.57
CA MET A 259 -19.51 7.06 19.83
C MET A 259 -20.90 7.70 19.88
N GLY A 260 -21.63 7.44 20.96
CA GLY A 260 -22.90 8.08 21.24
C GLY A 260 -22.72 9.52 21.73
N PHE A 261 -23.85 10.21 21.92
CA PHE A 261 -23.84 11.52 22.57
C PHE A 261 -23.89 11.37 24.10
N PHE A 262 -22.88 11.89 24.78
CA PHE A 262 -22.74 11.82 26.24
C PHE A 262 -22.81 13.23 26.86
N PRO A 263 -23.98 13.71 27.28
CA PRO A 263 -24.13 15.07 27.82
C PRO A 263 -23.59 15.25 29.25
N THR A 264 -23.36 14.15 29.97
CA THR A 264 -22.91 14.12 31.38
C THR A 264 -21.91 12.99 31.58
N GLY A 265 -21.10 13.10 32.64
CA GLY A 265 -20.00 12.18 32.91
C GLY A 265 -18.66 12.65 32.35
N GLU A 266 -17.65 11.81 32.48
CA GLU A 266 -16.29 12.02 32.02
C GLU A 266 -16.06 11.24 30.72
N LEU A 267 -15.44 11.88 29.72
CA LEU A 267 -15.06 11.26 28.46
C LEU A 267 -13.54 11.34 28.32
N SER A 268 -12.91 10.19 28.10
CA SER A 268 -11.47 10.10 27.80
C SER A 268 -11.28 9.47 26.44
N GLU A 269 -10.32 10.01 25.68
CA GLU A 269 -9.99 9.57 24.32
C GLU A 269 -8.49 9.24 24.23
N CYS A 270 -8.17 8.20 23.46
CA CYS A 270 -6.79 7.78 23.24
C CYS A 270 -6.58 7.27 21.81
N HIS A 271 -5.31 7.16 21.42
CA HIS A 271 -4.90 6.64 20.12
C HIS A 271 -4.07 5.37 20.27
N GLY A 272 -4.21 4.46 19.30
CA GLY A 272 -3.45 3.23 19.23
C GLY A 272 -4.30 1.98 19.49
N GLU A 273 -3.70 0.82 19.22
CA GLU A 273 -4.35 -0.47 19.42
C GLU A 273 -4.76 -0.68 20.88
N MET A 274 -6.06 -0.90 21.10
CA MET A 274 -6.64 -1.23 22.40
C MET A 274 -6.26 -0.23 23.51
N CYS A 275 -5.99 1.03 23.17
CA CYS A 275 -5.47 2.02 24.12
C CYS A 275 -6.46 2.35 25.26
N ASN A 276 -7.75 2.08 25.06
CA ASN A 276 -8.82 2.30 26.04
C ASN A 276 -9.01 1.10 26.99
N SER A 277 -7.97 0.30 27.18
CA SER A 277 -8.01 -0.92 27.99
C SER A 277 -7.86 -0.67 29.49
N GLN A 278 -7.21 0.41 29.94
CA GLN A 278 -6.79 0.65 31.34
C GLN A 278 -7.80 0.24 32.45
N CYS A 279 -7.35 -0.37 33.56
CA CYS A 279 -8.23 -0.77 34.67
C CYS A 279 -9.09 0.40 35.17
N GLN A 280 -10.34 0.12 35.54
CA GLN A 280 -11.23 1.08 36.16
C GLN A 280 -11.43 0.69 37.62
N ASP A 281 -11.48 1.68 38.52
CA ASP A 281 -11.85 1.42 39.91
C ASP A 281 -13.21 0.70 39.97
N ILE A 282 -13.23 -0.51 40.55
CA ILE A 282 -14.47 -1.26 40.79
C ILE A 282 -15.07 -0.90 42.13
N ALA A 283 -16.39 -1.07 42.26
CA ALA A 283 -17.10 -1.00 43.53
C ALA A 283 -17.62 -2.39 43.91
N CYS A 284 -17.43 -2.76 45.16
CA CYS A 284 -17.70 -4.09 45.69
C CYS A 284 -18.90 -3.96 46.61
N ALA A 285 -19.89 -4.84 46.51
CA ALA A 285 -20.94 -4.91 47.51
C ALA A 285 -20.33 -5.34 48.85
N VAL A 286 -20.52 -4.54 49.90
CA VAL A 286 -20.05 -4.83 51.25
C VAL A 286 -21.25 -5.09 52.12
N CYS A 287 -21.33 -6.30 52.64
CA CYS A 287 -22.45 -6.71 53.46
C CYS A 287 -22.08 -7.86 54.39
N ASN A 288 -22.65 -7.84 55.60
CA ASN A 288 -22.46 -8.88 56.60
C ASN A 288 -23.77 -9.66 56.81
N SER A 289 -23.76 -10.95 56.46
CA SER A 289 -24.94 -11.82 56.55
C SER A 289 -25.43 -12.12 57.98
N THR A 290 -24.63 -11.79 59.00
CA THR A 290 -25.04 -11.88 60.41
C THR A 290 -25.82 -10.65 60.86
N ALA A 291 -25.62 -9.51 60.19
CA ALA A 291 -26.24 -8.23 60.52
C ALA A 291 -27.42 -7.90 59.59
N ASP A 292 -27.40 -8.39 58.35
CA ASP A 292 -28.45 -8.18 57.36
C ASP A 292 -28.83 -9.51 56.68
N ALA A 293 -30.09 -9.91 56.80
CA ALA A 293 -30.60 -11.11 56.14
C ALA A 293 -30.63 -10.97 54.61
N GLY A 294 -30.81 -9.74 54.09
CA GLY A 294 -30.81 -9.42 52.66
C GLY A 294 -29.45 -9.61 51.98
N CYS A 295 -28.38 -9.74 52.78
CA CYS A 295 -27.03 -10.02 52.33
C CYS A 295 -26.92 -11.29 51.48
N ARG A 296 -27.57 -12.36 51.95
CA ARG A 296 -27.55 -13.67 51.30
C ARG A 296 -28.42 -13.68 50.04
N GLU A 297 -29.39 -12.78 49.97
CA GLU A 297 -30.28 -12.63 48.82
C GLU A 297 -29.67 -11.77 47.70
N GLY A 298 -28.55 -11.07 47.97
CA GLY A 298 -27.90 -10.18 47.00
C GLY A 298 -28.74 -8.96 46.63
N ARG A 299 -29.71 -8.57 47.47
CA ARG A 299 -30.66 -7.49 47.18
C ARG A 299 -30.30 -6.22 47.96
N SER A 300 -30.27 -5.09 47.25
CA SER A 300 -30.07 -3.76 47.84
C SER A 300 -28.80 -3.62 48.69
N LEU A 301 -27.73 -4.31 48.31
CA LEU A 301 -26.46 -4.23 49.02
C LEU A 301 -25.79 -2.87 48.83
N VAL A 302 -25.22 -2.33 49.90
CA VAL A 302 -24.39 -1.12 49.84
C VAL A 302 -23.10 -1.47 49.11
N THR A 303 -22.72 -0.65 48.14
CA THR A 303 -21.45 -0.78 47.43
C THR A 303 -20.42 0.20 47.99
N GLU A 304 -19.19 -0.27 48.13
CA GLU A 304 -18.05 0.57 48.53
C GLU A 304 -17.01 0.57 47.40
N LYS A 305 -16.37 1.72 47.20
CA LYS A 305 -15.30 1.85 46.21
C LYS A 305 -14.09 1.03 46.68
N CYS A 306 -13.65 0.08 45.86
CA CYS A 306 -12.52 -0.78 46.22
C CYS A 306 -11.20 -0.01 46.00
N ALA A 307 -10.11 -0.48 46.61
CA ALA A 307 -8.80 0.16 46.46
C ALA A 307 -8.35 0.16 44.99
N ALA A 308 -7.55 1.15 44.59
CA ALA A 308 -6.99 1.21 43.24
C ALA A 308 -6.22 -0.08 42.93
N GLY A 309 -6.46 -0.66 41.75
CA GLY A 309 -5.88 -1.96 41.35
C GLY A 309 -6.63 -3.20 41.86
N THR A 310 -7.76 -3.05 42.54
CA THR A 310 -8.62 -4.21 42.89
C THR A 310 -9.21 -4.82 41.61
N THR A 311 -9.00 -6.12 41.39
CA THR A 311 -9.39 -6.82 40.15
C THR A 311 -10.74 -7.56 40.25
N ALA A 312 -11.20 -7.92 41.45
CA ALA A 312 -12.46 -8.64 41.65
C ALA A 312 -13.07 -8.43 43.04
N CYS A 313 -14.39 -8.62 43.14
CA CYS A 313 -15.12 -8.74 44.39
C CYS A 313 -15.25 -10.22 44.75
N TYR A 314 -15.11 -10.56 46.03
CA TYR A 314 -15.31 -11.93 46.52
C TYR A 314 -16.28 -11.92 47.71
N SER A 315 -17.08 -12.99 47.83
CA SER A 315 -17.84 -13.29 49.04
C SER A 315 -17.13 -14.40 49.82
N CYS A 316 -17.01 -14.23 51.14
CA CYS A 316 -16.45 -15.24 52.03
C CYS A 316 -17.53 -15.69 53.01
N GLU A 317 -17.78 -16.99 53.11
CA GLU A 317 -18.57 -17.55 54.20
C GLU A 317 -17.62 -17.91 55.36
N GLN A 318 -17.78 -17.26 56.51
CA GLN A 318 -17.19 -17.76 57.75
C GLN A 318 -18.13 -18.84 58.31
N GLY A 319 -17.63 -20.07 58.38
CA GLY A 319 -18.31 -21.21 59.00
C GLY A 319 -18.26 -21.16 60.52
#